data_AF-K6VNE5-F1
#
_entry.id   AF-K6VNE5-F1
#
_cell.length_a   1.000
_cell.length_b   1.000
_cell.length_c   1.000
_cell.angle_alpha   90.00
_cell.angle_beta   90.00
_cell.angle_gamma   90.00
#
_symmetry.space_group_name_H-M   'P 1'
#
loop_
_entity.id
_entity.type
_entity.pdbx_description
1 polymer ?
#
loop_
_entity_poly.entity_id
_entity_poly.type
_entity_poly.pdbx_seq_one_letter_code
_entity_poly.pdbx_strand_id
1 'polypeptide(L)'
;MTETRRDPYRLDQPREVGSRSFPWPRLSLDSDRFGVFAEKFARFMGTARFLVWMTIFVIAWVTFNLVGIFGLQFDPYPFILLNLFFSTQASYAAPLILLAQNRQDDRDRVALEQDRARDERNLADTEYLTREVAALRIAMREIVTRDYLRSELRDLLEELKEQPPTTRPEPVPPPAPAVPRRTRQMKSSTREKQRRKALSATRPTEHDPMADQARALLAGERRAGQEDTPDGR
;
A
#
# COMPACT_ATOMS: atom_id res chain seq x y z
N MET A 1 -41.50 -35.62 36.46
CA MET A 1 -40.67 -34.42 36.20
C MET A 1 -39.73 -34.76 35.06
N THR A 2 -40.16 -34.56 33.82
CA THR A 2 -39.36 -34.80 32.61
C THR A 2 -39.76 -33.77 31.57
N GLU A 3 -39.12 -32.61 31.63
CA GLU A 3 -39.33 -31.50 30.72
C GLU A 3 -38.52 -31.73 29.46
N THR A 4 -39.19 -32.00 28.35
CA THR A 4 -38.55 -32.22 27.04
C THR A 4 -38.29 -30.86 26.40
N ARG A 5 -37.07 -30.35 26.56
CA ARG A 5 -36.58 -29.12 25.93
C ARG A 5 -36.58 -29.32 24.40
N ARG A 6 -37.49 -28.65 23.70
CA ARG A 6 -37.50 -28.57 22.23
C ARG A 6 -36.61 -27.40 21.81
N ASP A 7 -35.53 -27.68 21.09
CA ASP A 7 -34.66 -26.66 20.50
C ASP A 7 -35.29 -26.09 19.20
N PRO A 8 -35.55 -24.76 19.11
CA PRO A 8 -36.23 -24.17 17.95
C PRO A 8 -35.32 -23.58 16.87
N TYR A 9 -34.01 -23.89 16.85
CA TYR A 9 -33.04 -23.28 15.93
C TYR A 9 -32.27 -24.29 15.08
N ARG A 10 -32.97 -25.16 14.33
CA ARG A 10 -32.40 -25.78 13.12
C ARG A 10 -32.79 -24.93 11.92
N LEU A 11 -32.04 -23.84 11.73
CA LEU A 11 -32.11 -23.00 10.55
C LEU A 11 -31.52 -23.77 9.34
N ASP A 12 -32.43 -24.09 8.44
CA ASP A 12 -32.29 -24.01 6.98
C ASP A 12 -30.90 -24.34 6.41
N GLN A 13 -30.61 -25.63 6.29
CA GLN A 13 -29.60 -26.06 5.31
C GLN A 13 -30.25 -25.93 3.93
N PRO A 14 -29.68 -25.13 3.00
CA PRO A 14 -30.22 -25.04 1.66
C PRO A 14 -30.20 -26.44 1.06
N ARG A 15 -31.41 -26.94 0.77
CA ARG A 15 -31.66 -28.20 0.11
C ARG A 15 -30.82 -28.23 -1.16
N GLU A 16 -29.75 -29.02 -1.17
CA GLU A 16 -28.98 -29.30 -2.38
C GLU A 16 -29.98 -29.88 -3.39
N VAL A 17 -30.37 -29.05 -4.36
CA VAL A 17 -31.30 -29.44 -5.41
C VAL A 17 -30.61 -30.54 -6.17
N GLY A 18 -31.06 -31.77 -5.89
CA GLY A 18 -30.47 -32.99 -6.40
C GLY A 18 -30.09 -32.82 -7.86
N SER A 19 -28.78 -32.95 -8.12
CA SER A 19 -28.20 -33.10 -9.44
C SER A 19 -28.92 -34.24 -10.13
N ARG A 20 -29.99 -33.89 -10.86
CA ARG A 20 -30.77 -34.79 -11.68
C ARG A 20 -29.78 -35.43 -12.64
N SER A 21 -29.60 -36.73 -12.48
CA SER A 21 -28.74 -37.60 -13.29
C SER A 21 -29.21 -37.60 -14.74
N PHE A 22 -28.99 -36.51 -15.46
CA PHE A 22 -29.15 -36.48 -16.89
C PHE A 22 -27.83 -36.95 -17.51
N PRO A 23 -27.84 -38.00 -18.36
CA PRO A 23 -26.64 -38.59 -18.93
C PRO A 23 -26.12 -37.79 -20.13
N TRP A 24 -26.01 -36.46 -19.99
CA TRP A 24 -25.22 -35.69 -20.95
C TRP A 24 -23.75 -35.85 -20.55
N PRO A 25 -22.83 -36.08 -21.51
CA PRO A 25 -21.42 -35.94 -21.23
C PRO A 25 -21.22 -34.53 -20.71
N ARG A 26 -20.76 -34.40 -19.47
CA ARG A 26 -20.35 -33.11 -18.94
C ARG A 26 -19.22 -32.66 -19.86
N LEU A 27 -19.51 -31.71 -20.76
CA LEU A 27 -18.47 -30.98 -21.48
C LEU A 27 -17.71 -30.22 -20.39
N SER A 28 -16.74 -30.88 -19.78
CA SER A 28 -15.62 -30.23 -19.11
C SER A 28 -14.79 -29.59 -20.23
N LEU A 29 -15.35 -28.54 -20.84
CA LEU A 29 -14.60 -27.59 -21.64
C LEU A 29 -13.42 -27.16 -20.77
N ASP A 30 -12.23 -27.36 -21.29
CA ASP A 30 -10.94 -27.22 -20.60
C ASP A 30 -10.78 -25.79 -20.03
N SER A 31 -11.29 -25.61 -18.80
CA SER A 31 -11.52 -24.30 -18.16
C SER A 31 -10.24 -23.47 -18.07
N ASP A 32 -9.08 -24.13 -18.02
CA ASP A 32 -7.78 -23.47 -17.92
C ASP A 32 -7.36 -22.81 -19.23
N ARG A 33 -7.58 -23.46 -20.38
CA ARG A 33 -7.24 -22.88 -21.69
C ARG A 33 -8.18 -21.72 -22.04
N PHE A 34 -9.46 -21.87 -21.72
CA PHE A 34 -10.46 -20.81 -21.93
C PHE A 34 -10.28 -19.64 -20.96
N GLY A 35 -9.87 -19.89 -19.71
CA GLY A 35 -9.57 -18.83 -18.74
C GLY A 35 -8.41 -17.93 -19.17
N VAL A 36 -7.32 -18.53 -19.65
CA VAL A 36 -6.17 -17.76 -20.20
C VAL A 36 -6.58 -16.97 -21.45
N PHE A 37 -7.45 -17.53 -22.30
CA PHE A 37 -7.97 -16.84 -23.47
C PHE A 37 -8.86 -15.65 -23.08
N ALA A 38 -9.81 -15.85 -22.17
CA ALA A 38 -10.68 -14.80 -21.66
C ALA A 38 -9.91 -13.67 -20.99
N GLU A 39 -8.87 -13.98 -20.21
CA GLU A 39 -8.02 -12.97 -19.56
C GLU A 39 -7.21 -12.15 -20.58
N LYS A 40 -6.77 -12.78 -21.69
CA LYS A 40 -6.15 -12.06 -22.82
C LYS A 40 -7.18 -11.20 -23.55
N PHE A 41 -8.37 -11.73 -23.79
CA PHE A 41 -9.46 -11.04 -24.48
C PHE A 41 -9.94 -9.82 -23.68
N ALA A 42 -10.08 -9.93 -22.37
CA ALA A 42 -10.44 -8.84 -21.46
C ALA A 42 -9.38 -7.72 -21.47
N ARG A 43 -8.09 -8.07 -21.40
CA ARG A 43 -6.99 -7.09 -21.52
C ARG A 43 -6.96 -6.42 -22.90
N PHE A 44 -7.27 -7.17 -23.95
CA PHE A 44 -7.32 -6.65 -25.31
C PHE A 44 -8.48 -5.65 -25.51
N MET A 45 -9.69 -5.98 -25.05
CA MET A 45 -10.88 -5.14 -25.12
C MET A 45 -10.76 -3.86 -24.27
N GLY A 46 -10.01 -3.90 -23.16
CA GLY A 46 -9.77 -2.74 -22.29
C GLY A 46 -8.76 -1.71 -22.83
N THR A 47 -8.16 -1.96 -23.99
CA THR A 47 -7.12 -1.08 -24.56
C THR A 47 -7.71 -0.10 -25.58
N ALA A 48 -7.39 1.20 -25.51
CA ALA A 48 -7.86 2.21 -26.46
C ALA A 48 -7.51 1.91 -27.93
N ARG A 49 -6.42 1.18 -28.17
CA ARG A 49 -5.99 0.73 -29.51
C ARG A 49 -7.02 -0.20 -30.19
N PHE A 50 -7.77 -1.00 -29.44
CA PHE A 50 -8.79 -1.88 -30.00
C PHE A 50 -9.91 -1.08 -30.67
N LEU A 51 -10.41 -0.06 -29.98
CA LEU A 51 -11.46 0.82 -30.50
C LEU A 51 -11.00 1.50 -31.79
N VAL A 52 -9.77 2.02 -31.83
CA VAL A 52 -9.22 2.66 -33.04
C VAL A 52 -9.19 1.69 -34.23
N TRP A 53 -8.68 0.47 -34.03
CA TRP A 53 -8.65 -0.54 -35.10
C TRP A 53 -10.06 -0.94 -35.57
N MET A 54 -11.01 -1.10 -34.65
CA MET A 54 -12.40 -1.41 -34.99
C MET A 54 -13.06 -0.28 -35.79
N THR A 55 -12.84 0.98 -35.42
CA THR A 55 -13.34 2.14 -36.16
C THR A 55 -12.73 2.20 -37.56
N ILE A 56 -11.43 1.99 -37.70
CA ILE A 56 -10.75 1.93 -39.00
C ILE A 56 -11.34 0.81 -39.87
N PHE A 57 -11.58 -0.37 -39.30
CA PHE A 57 -12.20 -1.49 -40.01
C PHE A 57 -13.59 -1.15 -40.54
N VAL A 58 -14.45 -0.54 -39.72
CA VAL A 58 -15.80 -0.11 -40.13
C VAL A 58 -15.73 0.94 -41.24
N ILE A 59 -14.87 1.97 -41.08
CA ILE A 59 -14.69 3.01 -42.10
C ILE A 59 -14.17 2.40 -43.41
N ALA A 60 -13.19 1.50 -43.34
CA ALA A 60 -12.65 0.81 -44.51
C ALA A 60 -13.72 -0.03 -45.22
N TRP A 61 -14.55 -0.76 -44.48
CA TRP A 61 -15.65 -1.55 -45.04
C TRP A 61 -16.70 -0.68 -45.74
N VAL A 62 -17.11 0.41 -45.09
CA VAL A 62 -18.06 1.37 -45.66
C VAL A 62 -17.47 2.03 -46.90
N THR A 63 -16.20 2.46 -46.85
CA THR A 63 -15.51 3.10 -47.97
C THR A 63 -15.35 2.13 -49.14
N PHE A 64 -14.97 0.88 -48.88
CA PHE A 64 -14.86 -0.17 -49.90
C PHE A 64 -16.18 -0.40 -50.62
N ASN A 65 -17.29 -0.48 -49.88
CA ASN A 65 -18.63 -0.66 -50.46
C ASN A 65 -19.15 0.61 -51.16
N LEU A 66 -18.81 1.80 -50.66
CA LEU A 66 -19.24 3.08 -51.25
C LEU A 66 -18.51 3.38 -52.56
N VAL A 67 -17.20 3.11 -52.63
CA VAL A 67 -16.41 3.31 -53.85
C VAL A 67 -16.76 2.27 -54.91
N GLY A 68 -17.30 1.11 -54.51
CA GLY A 68 -17.80 0.09 -55.44
C GLY A 68 -16.72 -0.32 -56.43
N ILE A 69 -15.60 -0.83 -55.91
CA ILE A 69 -14.49 -1.30 -56.75
C ILE A 69 -15.04 -2.43 -57.66
N PHE A 70 -14.96 -2.21 -58.98
CA PHE A 70 -15.55 -3.04 -60.07
C PHE A 70 -17.06 -2.95 -60.31
N GLY A 71 -17.76 -1.94 -59.79
CA GLY A 71 -19.21 -1.78 -60.01
C GLY A 71 -20.08 -2.83 -59.29
N LEU A 72 -19.46 -3.67 -58.47
CA LEU A 72 -20.11 -4.65 -57.61
C LEU A 72 -20.21 -4.07 -56.19
N GLN A 73 -21.43 -3.70 -55.80
CA GLN A 73 -21.74 -3.29 -54.43
C GLN A 73 -22.01 -4.55 -53.60
N PHE A 74 -20.99 -5.02 -52.87
CA PHE A 74 -21.08 -6.25 -52.08
C PHE A 74 -22.08 -6.11 -50.89
N ASP A 75 -22.23 -4.91 -50.34
CA ASP A 75 -23.11 -4.56 -49.23
C ASP A 75 -23.67 -3.13 -49.39
N PRO A 76 -24.74 -2.94 -50.20
CA PRO A 76 -25.39 -1.63 -50.38
C PRO A 76 -25.99 -1.11 -49.07
N TYR A 77 -26.18 0.22 -48.97
CA TYR A 77 -26.86 0.85 -47.82
C TYR A 77 -28.23 0.18 -47.60
N PRO A 78 -28.55 -0.38 -46.40
CA PRO A 78 -28.03 -0.05 -45.06
C PRO A 78 -26.95 -0.98 -44.46
N PHE A 79 -26.10 -1.64 -45.27
CA PHE A 79 -24.99 -2.51 -44.81
C PHE A 79 -25.43 -3.74 -44.00
N ILE A 80 -26.26 -4.61 -44.60
CA ILE A 80 -26.85 -5.78 -43.93
C ILE A 80 -25.79 -6.79 -43.48
N LEU A 81 -24.70 -6.96 -44.25
CA LEU A 81 -23.67 -7.93 -43.92
C LEU A 81 -22.84 -7.47 -42.72
N LEU A 82 -22.52 -6.18 -42.65
CA LEU A 82 -21.85 -5.60 -41.50
C LEU A 82 -22.70 -5.74 -40.23
N ASN A 83 -24.00 -5.49 -40.34
CA ASN A 83 -24.92 -5.65 -39.21
C ASN A 83 -25.07 -7.11 -38.77
N LEU A 84 -25.14 -8.05 -39.72
CA LEU A 84 -25.19 -9.48 -39.43
C LEU A 84 -23.93 -9.96 -38.70
N PHE A 85 -22.76 -9.46 -39.13
CA PHE A 85 -21.49 -9.74 -38.46
C PHE A 85 -21.47 -9.21 -37.03
N PHE A 86 -21.89 -7.95 -36.80
CA PHE A 86 -21.99 -7.39 -35.44
C PHE A 86 -22.98 -8.15 -34.56
N SER A 87 -24.12 -8.56 -35.11
CA SER A 87 -25.13 -9.33 -34.38
C SER A 87 -24.58 -10.69 -33.94
N THR A 88 -23.83 -11.36 -34.83
CA THR A 88 -23.17 -12.63 -34.52
C THR A 88 -22.02 -12.43 -33.52
N GLN A 89 -21.26 -11.34 -33.66
CA GLN A 89 -20.18 -10.98 -32.75
C GLN A 89 -20.70 -10.80 -31.32
N ALA A 90 -21.81 -10.08 -31.15
CA ALA A 90 -22.46 -9.92 -29.85
C ALA A 90 -23.00 -11.26 -29.30
N SER A 91 -23.60 -12.10 -30.17
CA SER A 91 -24.16 -13.39 -29.77
C SER A 91 -23.10 -14.37 -29.26
N TYR A 92 -21.91 -14.41 -29.87
CA TYR A 92 -20.79 -15.24 -29.40
C TYR A 92 -20.08 -14.62 -28.18
N ALA A 93 -20.14 -13.30 -27.99
CA ALA A 93 -19.54 -12.65 -26.84
C ALA A 93 -20.22 -13.05 -25.53
N ALA A 94 -21.55 -13.17 -25.50
CA ALA A 94 -22.31 -13.51 -24.30
C ALA A 94 -21.85 -14.81 -23.59
N PRO A 95 -21.72 -15.97 -24.26
CA PRO A 95 -21.22 -17.18 -23.61
C PRO A 95 -19.75 -17.07 -23.19
N LEU A 96 -18.92 -16.35 -23.95
CA LEU A 96 -17.52 -16.13 -23.58
C LEU A 96 -17.41 -15.28 -22.31
N ILE A 97 -18.21 -14.23 -22.20
CA ILE A 97 -18.28 -13.35 -21.03
C ILE A 97 -18.76 -14.14 -19.81
N LEU A 98 -19.80 -14.97 -19.96
CA LEU A 98 -20.33 -15.79 -18.88
C LEU A 98 -19.28 -16.76 -18.32
N LEU A 99 -18.47 -17.37 -19.18
CA LEU A 99 -17.37 -18.24 -18.73
C LEU A 99 -16.22 -17.45 -18.07
N ALA A 100 -15.93 -16.24 -18.56
CA ALA A 100 -14.94 -15.36 -17.96
C ALA A 100 -15.35 -14.91 -16.55
N GLN A 101 -16.64 -14.62 -16.36
CA GLN A 101 -17.22 -14.18 -15.09
C GLN A 101 -17.15 -15.27 -14.01
N ASN A 102 -17.49 -16.53 -14.33
CA ASN A 102 -17.42 -17.63 -13.35
C ASN A 102 -16.02 -17.75 -12.70
N ARG A 103 -14.94 -17.49 -13.45
CA ARG A 103 -13.57 -17.52 -12.91
C ARG A 103 -13.19 -16.25 -12.15
N GLN A 104 -13.78 -15.10 -12.48
CA GLN A 104 -13.62 -13.89 -11.68
C GLN A 104 -14.29 -14.10 -10.32
N ASP A 105 -15.51 -14.63 -10.31
CA ASP A 105 -16.26 -14.93 -9.08
C ASP A 105 -15.52 -15.94 -8.19
N ASP A 106 -14.88 -16.96 -8.76
CA ASP A 106 -14.06 -17.92 -8.00
C ASP A 106 -12.82 -17.25 -7.37
N ARG A 107 -12.11 -16.38 -8.10
CA ARG A 107 -10.96 -15.62 -7.57
C ARG A 107 -11.41 -14.66 -6.49
N ASP A 108 -12.51 -13.94 -6.72
CA ASP A 108 -13.07 -12.97 -5.79
C ASP A 108 -13.55 -13.67 -4.51
N ARG A 109 -14.12 -14.88 -4.62
CA ARG A 109 -14.48 -15.70 -3.46
C ARG A 109 -13.27 -16.07 -2.61
N VAL A 110 -12.19 -16.56 -3.23
CA VAL A 110 -10.96 -16.91 -2.48
C VAL A 110 -10.34 -15.67 -1.84
N ALA A 111 -10.31 -14.54 -2.55
CA ALA A 111 -9.83 -13.28 -2.01
C ALA A 111 -10.65 -12.83 -0.80
N LEU A 112 -11.99 -12.91 -0.86
CA LEU A 112 -12.88 -12.60 0.25
C LEU A 112 -12.71 -13.54 1.44
N GLU A 113 -12.51 -14.85 1.21
CA GLU A 113 -12.24 -15.80 2.29
C GLU A 113 -10.90 -15.50 2.99
N GLN A 114 -9.86 -15.14 2.23
CA GLN A 114 -8.58 -14.73 2.79
C GLN A 114 -8.67 -13.41 3.55
N ASP A 115 -9.44 -12.45 3.04
CA ASP A 115 -9.65 -11.14 3.67
C ASP A 115 -10.34 -11.30 5.03
N ARG A 116 -11.41 -12.10 5.08
CA ARG A 116 -12.07 -12.47 6.35
C ARG A 116 -11.12 -13.11 7.35
N ALA A 117 -10.30 -14.07 6.91
CA ALA A 117 -9.32 -14.71 7.79
C ALA A 117 -8.23 -13.75 8.29
N ARG A 118 -7.86 -12.74 7.49
CA ARG A 118 -6.94 -11.66 7.92
C ARG A 118 -7.62 -10.73 8.92
N ASP A 119 -8.86 -10.35 8.69
CA ASP A 119 -9.62 -9.49 9.60
C ASP A 119 -9.80 -10.13 10.98
N GLU A 120 -10.12 -11.43 11.02
CA GLU A 120 -10.21 -12.19 12.27
C GLU A 120 -8.88 -12.18 13.04
N ARG A 121 -7.76 -12.35 12.34
CA ARG A 121 -6.41 -12.28 12.95
C ARG A 121 -6.09 -10.87 13.43
N ASN A 122 -6.38 -9.84 12.63
CA ASN A 122 -6.17 -8.45 13.00
C ASN A 122 -6.98 -8.06 14.24
N LEU A 123 -8.21 -8.56 14.36
CA LEU A 123 -9.05 -8.35 15.53
C LEU A 123 -8.44 -9.04 16.76
N ALA A 124 -7.99 -10.30 16.62
CA ALA A 124 -7.32 -11.02 17.69
C ALA A 124 -6.01 -10.33 18.15
N ASP A 125 -5.19 -9.86 17.20
CA ASP A 125 -3.94 -9.14 17.49
C ASP A 125 -4.24 -7.80 18.19
N THR A 126 -5.29 -7.10 17.76
CA THR A 126 -5.72 -5.86 18.40
C THR A 126 -6.21 -6.12 19.82
N GLU A 127 -7.01 -7.18 20.05
CA GLU A 127 -7.42 -7.57 21.39
C GLU A 127 -6.22 -7.93 22.27
N TYR A 128 -5.25 -8.67 21.72
CA TYR A 128 -4.03 -9.05 22.42
C TYR A 128 -3.23 -7.80 22.83
N LEU A 129 -2.93 -6.92 21.89
CA LEU A 129 -2.24 -5.66 22.16
C LEU A 129 -2.99 -4.81 23.18
N THR A 130 -4.32 -4.77 23.13
CA THR A 130 -5.13 -4.00 24.09
C THR A 130 -5.01 -4.58 25.50
N ARG A 131 -5.01 -5.92 25.64
CA ARG A 131 -4.80 -6.60 26.93
C ARG A 131 -3.38 -6.38 27.45
N GLU A 132 -2.37 -6.49 26.59
CA GLU A 132 -0.97 -6.24 26.96
C GLU A 132 -0.75 -4.78 27.38
N VAL A 133 -1.32 -3.81 26.66
CA VAL A 133 -1.27 -2.40 27.04
C VAL A 133 -1.97 -2.14 28.38
N ALA A 134 -3.10 -2.80 28.64
CA ALA A 134 -3.79 -2.71 29.93
C ALA A 134 -2.92 -3.28 31.07
N ALA A 135 -2.29 -4.44 30.86
CA ALA A 135 -1.37 -5.05 31.82
C ALA A 135 -0.14 -4.16 32.08
N LEU A 136 0.50 -3.65 31.02
CA LEU A 136 1.62 -2.72 31.09
C LEU A 136 1.23 -1.44 31.85
N ARG A 137 0.03 -0.90 31.61
CA ARG A 137 -0.48 0.29 32.30
C ARG A 137 -0.62 0.06 33.81
N ILE A 138 -1.06 -1.13 34.23
CA ILE A 138 -1.18 -1.48 35.66
C ILE A 138 0.22 -1.58 36.27
N ALA A 139 1.14 -2.31 35.63
CA ALA A 139 2.52 -2.45 36.11
C ALA A 139 3.26 -1.10 36.23
N MET A 140 3.09 -0.20 35.25
CA MET A 140 3.65 1.16 35.31
C MET A 140 3.05 1.99 36.46
N ARG A 141 1.78 1.77 36.82
CA ARG A 141 1.11 2.49 37.91
C ARG A 141 1.67 2.11 39.28
N GLU A 142 2.21 0.91 39.41
CA GLU A 142 2.89 0.45 40.63
C GLU A 142 4.32 1.02 40.73
N ILE A 143 5.07 1.07 39.63
CA ILE A 143 6.48 1.55 39.61
C ILE A 143 6.56 3.09 39.71
N VAL A 144 5.60 3.82 39.15
CA VAL A 144 5.45 5.27 39.39
C VAL A 144 4.56 5.46 40.61
N THR A 145 4.97 4.96 41.77
CA THR A 145 4.27 5.37 43.00
C THR A 145 4.56 6.87 43.17
N ARG A 146 3.51 7.70 43.21
CA ARG A 146 3.60 9.15 43.44
C ARG A 146 4.53 9.49 44.60
N ASP A 147 4.55 8.63 45.62
CA ASP A 147 5.38 8.78 46.80
C ASP A 147 6.87 8.58 46.52
N TYR A 148 7.27 7.69 45.59
CA TYR A 148 8.67 7.50 45.18
C TYR A 148 9.19 8.68 44.36
N LEU A 149 8.42 9.16 43.37
CA LEU A 149 8.80 10.40 42.65
C LEU A 149 8.90 11.60 43.60
N ARG A 150 8.05 11.64 44.63
CA ARG A 150 8.01 12.73 45.60
C ARG A 150 9.09 12.62 46.68
N SER A 151 9.57 11.41 47.00
CA SER A 151 10.75 11.24 47.84
C SER A 151 12.00 11.60 47.05
N GLU A 152 12.16 11.11 45.82
CA GLU A 152 13.33 11.41 44.99
C GLU A 152 13.45 12.91 44.67
N LEU A 153 12.33 13.56 44.32
CA LEU A 153 12.30 15.03 44.16
C LEU A 153 12.60 15.78 45.46
N ARG A 154 12.30 15.20 46.62
CA ARG A 154 12.64 15.82 47.90
C ARG A 154 14.11 15.62 48.22
N ASP A 155 14.64 14.42 48.07
CA ASP A 155 16.04 14.10 48.31
C ASP A 155 16.95 14.94 47.40
N LEU A 156 16.63 15.07 46.11
CA LEU A 156 17.37 15.96 45.19
C LEU A 156 17.26 17.45 45.56
N LEU A 157 16.13 17.88 46.13
CA LEU A 157 15.91 19.29 46.54
C LEU A 157 16.58 19.58 47.88
N GLU A 158 16.66 18.59 48.77
CA GLU A 158 17.43 18.60 50.01
C GLU A 158 18.93 18.65 49.68
N GLU A 159 19.42 17.81 48.77
CA GLU A 159 20.82 17.80 48.31
C GLU A 159 21.24 19.15 47.69
N LEU A 160 20.37 19.78 46.90
CA LEU A 160 20.61 21.13 46.37
C LEU A 160 20.57 22.23 47.44
N LYS A 161 19.83 22.03 48.54
CA LYS A 161 19.82 22.94 49.71
C LYS A 161 21.03 22.71 50.62
N GLU A 162 21.48 21.48 50.73
CA GLU A 162 22.67 21.04 51.48
C GLU A 162 23.98 21.25 50.73
N GLN A 163 23.96 21.90 49.55
CA GLN A 163 25.11 22.67 49.07
C GLN A 163 25.11 24.06 49.74
N PRO A 164 25.72 24.24 50.93
CA PRO A 164 25.98 25.56 51.46
C PRO A 164 26.92 26.30 50.49
N PRO A 165 26.82 27.63 50.41
CA PRO A 165 27.56 28.42 49.46
C PRO A 165 29.06 28.18 49.64
N THR A 166 29.68 27.68 48.57
CA THR A 166 31.11 27.74 48.35
C THR A 166 31.65 29.08 48.85
N THR A 167 32.57 29.01 49.81
CA THR A 167 33.54 30.06 50.17
C THR A 167 32.99 31.27 50.95
N ARG A 168 33.08 31.21 52.29
CA ARG A 168 33.36 32.42 53.10
C ARG A 168 34.88 32.62 53.10
N PRO A 169 35.42 33.74 52.57
CA PRO A 169 36.84 34.05 52.69
C PRO A 169 37.17 34.48 54.13
N GLU A 170 38.37 34.10 54.59
CA GLU A 170 38.99 34.45 55.87
C GLU A 170 39.02 35.97 56.17
N PRO A 171 39.16 36.36 57.47
CA PRO A 171 39.16 37.75 57.89
C PRO A 171 40.49 38.46 57.54
N VAL A 172 40.41 39.47 56.68
CA VAL A 172 41.52 40.40 56.36
C VAL A 172 41.49 41.60 57.34
N PRO A 173 42.63 42.09 57.86
CA PRO A 173 42.68 43.22 58.81
C PRO A 173 42.34 44.59 58.17
N PRO A 174 41.93 45.61 58.95
CA PRO A 174 41.40 46.89 58.44
C PRO A 174 42.51 47.98 58.34
N PRO A 175 42.22 49.22 57.88
CA PRO A 175 41.63 49.62 56.60
C PRO A 175 42.50 50.70 55.89
N ALA A 176 42.35 50.89 54.58
CA ALA A 176 42.82 52.10 53.88
C ALA A 176 41.74 52.62 52.90
N PRO A 177 41.61 53.94 52.71
CA PRO A 177 40.35 54.53 52.27
C PRO A 177 40.15 54.59 50.74
N ALA A 178 38.91 54.28 50.35
CA ALA A 178 38.04 54.90 49.34
C ALA A 178 38.40 54.94 47.82
N VAL A 179 37.28 54.97 47.05
CA VAL A 179 36.99 55.35 45.64
C VAL A 179 37.03 54.25 44.53
N PRO A 180 36.20 54.33 43.45
CA PRO A 180 34.97 53.54 43.34
C PRO A 180 34.89 52.62 42.09
N ARG A 181 33.88 51.73 42.13
CA ARG A 181 33.40 50.80 41.09
C ARG A 181 33.50 51.27 39.65
N ARG A 182 33.90 50.36 38.76
CA ARG A 182 33.48 50.37 37.35
C ARG A 182 32.96 48.99 36.92
N THR A 183 31.66 48.96 36.65
CA THR A 183 30.87 47.85 36.13
C THR A 183 31.34 47.48 34.72
N ARG A 184 31.52 46.19 34.40
CA ARG A 184 31.49 45.74 33.01
C ARG A 184 30.99 44.31 32.87
N GLN A 185 29.80 44.22 32.28
CA GLN A 185 29.16 43.01 31.79
C GLN A 185 29.93 42.34 30.65
N MET A 186 29.56 41.07 30.45
CA MET A 186 29.44 40.35 29.18
C MET A 186 30.67 39.64 28.64
N LYS A 187 30.57 38.29 28.58
CA LYS A 187 30.75 37.47 27.37
C LYS A 187 30.51 35.98 27.68
N SER A 188 29.36 35.45 27.27
CA SER A 188 29.11 34.01 27.17
C SER A 188 28.50 33.67 25.81
N SER A 189 29.11 34.18 24.73
CA SER A 189 28.74 33.85 23.35
C SER A 189 29.75 32.88 22.70
N THR A 190 30.08 31.78 23.37
CA THR A 190 31.00 30.77 22.78
C THR A 190 30.54 29.33 22.94
N ARG A 191 29.58 29.03 23.83
CA ARG A 191 29.22 27.63 24.13
C ARG A 191 28.16 27.04 23.20
N GLU A 192 27.39 27.88 22.52
CA GLU A 192 26.26 27.43 21.70
C GLU A 192 26.66 26.99 20.28
N LYS A 193 27.76 27.54 19.74
CA LYS A 193 28.29 27.15 18.42
C LYS A 193 28.97 25.77 18.42
N GLN A 194 29.43 25.28 19.58
CA GLN A 194 30.07 23.96 19.67
C GLN A 194 29.07 22.79 19.78
N ARG A 195 27.91 22.97 20.43
CA ARG A 195 26.90 21.88 20.53
C ARG A 195 26.26 21.50 19.19
N ARG A 196 26.09 22.46 18.28
CA ARG A 196 25.49 22.17 16.96
C ARG A 196 26.37 21.30 16.06
N LYS A 197 27.69 21.30 16.27
CA LYS A 197 28.63 20.49 15.46
C LYS A 197 28.72 19.04 15.92
N ALA A 198 28.25 18.72 17.14
CA ALA A 198 28.30 17.36 17.69
C ALA A 198 27.04 16.53 17.37
N LEU A 199 25.91 17.15 16.97
CA LEU A 199 24.67 16.43 16.67
C LEU A 199 24.52 15.98 15.20
N SER A 200 25.43 16.37 14.30
CA SER A 200 25.35 16.00 12.87
C SER A 200 26.14 14.75 12.49
N ALA A 201 26.78 14.05 13.45
CA ALA A 201 27.75 13.00 13.16
C ALA A 201 27.28 11.56 13.43
N THR A 202 26.00 11.33 13.75
CA THR A 202 25.50 9.96 13.96
C THR A 202 24.16 9.77 13.26
N ARG A 203 24.19 9.63 11.93
CA ARG A 203 23.19 8.85 11.19
C ARG A 203 23.87 7.56 10.73
N PRO A 204 23.31 6.38 11.02
CA PRO A 204 23.73 5.18 10.32
C PRO A 204 23.29 5.30 8.86
N THR A 205 24.22 5.14 7.92
CA THR A 205 23.93 4.96 6.50
C THR A 205 23.26 3.60 6.33
N GLU A 206 21.93 3.62 6.20
CA GLU A 206 21.16 2.47 5.73
C GLU A 206 21.50 2.25 4.24
N HIS A 207 22.07 1.08 3.94
CA HIS A 207 22.48 0.70 2.60
C HIS A 207 21.22 0.31 1.83
N ASP A 208 20.72 1.20 0.97
CA ASP A 208 19.55 0.95 0.13
C ASP A 208 20.00 0.27 -1.18
N PRO A 209 19.79 -1.06 -1.35
CA PRO A 209 20.28 -1.79 -2.51
C PRO A 209 19.58 -1.38 -3.82
N MET A 210 18.40 -0.74 -3.74
CA MET A 210 17.65 -0.28 -4.92
C MET A 210 18.24 1.00 -5.51
N ALA A 211 18.79 1.89 -4.67
CA ALA A 211 19.38 3.15 -5.13
C ALA A 211 20.68 2.91 -5.92
N ASP A 212 21.48 1.92 -5.55
CA ASP A 212 22.69 1.55 -6.27
C ASP A 212 22.38 0.81 -7.57
N GLN A 213 21.31 0.00 -7.61
CA GLN A 213 20.89 -0.70 -8.82
C GLN A 213 20.33 0.28 -9.87
N ALA A 214 19.57 1.30 -9.45
CA ALA A 214 19.12 2.36 -10.34
C ALA A 214 20.27 3.22 -10.90
N ARG A 215 21.32 3.46 -10.11
CA ARG A 215 22.52 4.18 -10.57
C ARG A 215 23.37 3.36 -11.53
N ALA A 216 23.47 2.04 -11.31
CA ALA A 216 24.16 1.13 -12.22
C ALA A 216 23.46 1.03 -13.59
N LEU A 217 22.13 1.01 -13.62
CA LEU A 217 21.35 0.98 -14.87
C LEU A 217 21.48 2.30 -15.65
N LEU A 218 21.40 3.46 -14.98
CA LEU A 218 21.58 4.77 -15.62
C LEU A 218 23.03 5.01 -16.09
N ALA A 219 24.02 4.39 -15.46
CA ALA A 219 25.41 4.44 -15.90
C ALA A 219 25.67 3.55 -17.14
N GLY A 220 24.90 2.47 -17.31
CA GLY A 220 24.94 1.60 -18.49
C GLY A 220 24.39 2.29 -19.75
N GLU A 221 23.28 3.02 -19.62
CA GLU A 221 22.66 3.72 -20.76
C GLU A 221 23.52 4.88 -21.31
N ARG A 222 24.32 5.55 -20.47
CA ARG A 222 25.21 6.62 -20.95
C ARG A 222 26.43 6.14 -21.72
N ARG A 223 26.83 4.87 -21.58
CA ARG A 223 27.94 4.28 -22.35
C ARG A 223 27.51 3.79 -23.73
N ALA A 224 26.23 3.44 -23.92
CA ALA A 224 25.72 2.95 -25.20
C ALA A 224 25.39 4.08 -26.22
N GLY A 225 25.37 5.35 -25.80
CA GLY A 225 25.06 6.49 -26.67
C GLY A 225 26.26 7.24 -27.25
N GLN A 226 27.50 6.75 -27.06
CA GLN A 226 28.75 7.45 -27.44
C GLN A 226 29.58 6.67 -28.48
N GLU A 227 28.97 5.76 -29.25
CA GLU A 227 29.60 5.08 -30.38
C GLU A 227 28.67 5.12 -31.60
N ASP A 228 28.44 6.30 -32.17
CA ASP A 228 28.20 6.40 -33.62
C ASP A 228 28.33 7.87 -34.04
N THR A 229 29.53 8.25 -34.43
CA THR A 229 29.77 9.42 -35.27
C THR A 229 30.76 8.96 -36.33
N PRO A 230 30.31 8.67 -37.56
CA PRO A 230 31.23 8.33 -38.63
C PRO A 230 31.93 9.62 -39.05
N ASP A 231 33.23 9.67 -38.76
CA ASP A 231 34.15 10.67 -39.28
C ASP A 231 34.26 10.51 -40.80
N GLY A 232 34.22 11.64 -41.49
CA GLY A 232 34.16 11.72 -42.94
C GLY A 232 35.49 11.36 -43.61
N ARG A 233 35.41 10.74 -44.78
CA ARG A 233 36.14 11.06 -46.01
C ARG A 233 35.63 10.24 -47.17
#